data_AF-A0A7V5NV81-F1
#
_entry.id   AF-A0A7V5NV81-F1
#
_cell.length_a   1.000
_cell.length_b   1.000
_cell.length_c   1.000
_cell.angle_alpha   90.00
_cell.angle_beta   90.00
_cell.angle_gamma   90.00
#
_symmetry.space_group_name_H-M   'P 1'
#
loop_
_entity.id
_entity.type
_entity.pdbx_description
1 polymer ?
#
loop_
_entity_poly.entity_id
_entity_poly.type
_entity_poly.pdbx_seq_one_letter_code
_entity_poly.pdbx_strand_id
1 'polypeptide(L)'
;PPYNPFIYVNNNRQKEIHLPDYAPTSKMAGTPYWGTADDDSDPGTDRYFKTSNNLPWAIHIAQLWDYPIELKQITWAYLKFAAWAESGGTVHTDWYDSSVPGNVNIDNIYSP
;
A
#
# COMPACT_ATOMS: atom_id res chain seq x y z
N PRO A 1 -16.74 -5.81 -12.03
CA PRO A 1 -15.39 -6.41 -12.18
C PRO A 1 -14.42 -5.77 -11.18
N PRO A 2 -13.43 -6.49 -10.61
CA PRO A 2 -12.59 -5.90 -9.57
C PRO A 2 -11.74 -4.77 -10.18
N TYR A 3 -11.74 -3.63 -9.50
CA TYR A 3 -11.06 -2.40 -9.92
C TYR A 3 -9.55 -2.55 -9.68
N ASN A 4 -8.70 -2.26 -10.67
CA ASN A 4 -7.23 -2.22 -10.53
C ASN A 4 -6.76 -0.75 -10.68
N PRO A 5 -6.98 0.10 -9.66
CA PRO A 5 -6.51 1.47 -9.69
C PRO A 5 -4.97 1.52 -9.59
N PHE A 6 -4.37 2.51 -10.23
CA PHE A 6 -2.94 2.71 -10.18
C PHE A 6 -2.57 4.19 -10.33
N ILE A 7 -1.37 4.53 -9.88
CA ILE A 7 -0.70 5.80 -10.17
C ILE A 7 0.56 5.54 -11.01
N TYR A 8 1.13 6.58 -11.60
CA TYR A 8 2.41 6.49 -12.29
C TYR A 8 3.36 7.61 -11.85
N VAL A 9 4.65 7.29 -11.79
CA VAL A 9 5.66 8.14 -11.17
C VAL A 9 6.25 9.10 -12.19
N ASN A 10 6.39 10.38 -11.85
CA ASN A 10 7.08 11.41 -12.65
C ASN A 10 6.63 11.47 -14.12
N ASN A 11 5.32 11.31 -14.36
CA ASN A 11 4.74 11.26 -15.70
C ASN A 11 5.28 10.15 -16.63
N ASN A 12 5.87 9.10 -16.06
CA ASN A 12 6.38 7.95 -16.80
C ASN A 12 5.41 6.76 -16.70
N ARG A 13 4.69 6.47 -17.78
CA ARG A 13 3.75 5.35 -17.89
C ARG A 13 4.37 3.95 -17.86
N GLN A 14 5.70 3.87 -17.83
CA GLN A 14 6.44 2.63 -17.62
C GLN A 14 6.80 2.41 -16.14
N LYS A 15 6.44 3.33 -15.24
CA LYS A 15 6.63 3.23 -13.80
C LYS A 15 5.30 3.43 -13.09
N GLU A 16 4.59 2.33 -12.89
CA GLU A 16 3.25 2.31 -12.30
C GLU A 16 3.33 1.72 -10.88
N ILE A 17 2.37 2.07 -10.03
CA ILE A 17 2.19 1.49 -8.68
C ILE A 17 0.72 1.09 -8.58
N HIS A 18 0.47 -0.19 -8.34
CA HIS A 18 -0.87 -0.77 -8.19
C HIS A 18 -1.06 -1.31 -6.77
N LEU A 19 -2.26 -1.79 -6.49
CA LEU A 19 -2.56 -2.61 -5.31
C LEU A 19 -1.71 -3.90 -5.32
N PRO A 20 -1.42 -4.48 -4.13
CA PRO A 20 -0.62 -5.69 -4.04
C PRO A 20 -1.21 -6.84 -4.86
N ASP A 21 -0.34 -7.55 -5.57
CA ASP A 21 -0.65 -8.69 -6.43
C ASP A 21 -1.63 -8.40 -7.59
N TYR A 22 -1.91 -7.13 -7.88
CA TYR A 22 -2.55 -6.74 -9.14
C TYR A 22 -1.50 -6.60 -10.22
N ALA A 23 -1.76 -7.18 -11.39
CA ALA A 23 -0.87 -7.07 -12.53
C ALA A 23 -0.75 -5.61 -13.02
N PRO A 24 0.43 -5.20 -13.53
CA PRO A 24 0.63 -3.91 -14.16
C PRO A 24 -0.15 -3.75 -15.46
N THR A 25 -0.16 -2.55 -16.03
CA THR A 25 -0.59 -2.40 -17.43
C THR A 25 0.48 -2.93 -18.40
N SER A 26 0.08 -3.14 -19.66
CA SER A 26 0.99 -3.56 -20.73
C SER A 26 2.15 -2.57 -20.99
N LYS A 27 2.05 -1.33 -20.51
CA LYS A 27 3.12 -0.33 -20.64
C LYS A 27 4.28 -0.55 -19.66
N MET A 28 4.02 -1.13 -18.49
CA MET A 28 5.04 -1.44 -17.50
C MET A 28 5.50 -2.91 -17.53
N ALA A 29 4.64 -3.84 -17.96
CA ALA A 29 4.90 -5.29 -17.94
C ALA A 29 6.30 -5.71 -18.44
N GLY A 30 6.79 -5.11 -19.53
CA GLY A 30 8.09 -5.43 -20.14
C GLY A 30 9.29 -4.60 -19.65
N THR A 31 9.17 -3.89 -18.54
CA THR A 31 10.23 -3.00 -18.02
C THR A 31 11.19 -3.72 -17.09
N PRO A 32 12.41 -3.20 -16.87
CA PRO A 32 13.38 -3.81 -15.96
C PRO A 32 13.20 -3.35 -14.50
N TYR A 33 12.01 -2.90 -14.10
CA TYR A 33 11.77 -2.31 -12.77
C TYR A 33 11.35 -3.31 -11.71
N TRP A 34 11.11 -4.56 -12.09
CA TRP A 34 10.74 -5.65 -11.17
C TRP A 34 11.90 -6.04 -10.25
N GLY A 35 11.61 -6.24 -8.97
CA GLY A 35 12.61 -6.73 -8.01
C GLY A 35 13.72 -5.71 -7.73
N THR A 36 13.43 -4.41 -7.86
CA THR A 36 14.43 -3.35 -7.71
C THR A 36 14.26 -2.61 -6.39
N ALA A 37 15.39 -2.27 -5.74
CA ALA A 37 15.41 -1.67 -4.40
C ALA A 37 14.60 -2.51 -3.39
N ASP A 38 13.57 -1.93 -2.76
CA ASP A 38 12.71 -2.63 -1.81
C ASP A 38 11.54 -3.37 -2.47
N ASP A 39 11.32 -3.18 -3.77
CA ASP A 39 10.32 -3.94 -4.52
C ASP A 39 10.78 -5.40 -4.67
N ASP A 40 9.90 -6.32 -4.32
CA ASP A 40 10.09 -7.76 -4.44
C ASP A 40 9.04 -8.36 -5.39
N SER A 41 8.68 -7.59 -6.43
CA SER A 41 7.78 -8.05 -7.48
C SER A 41 8.48 -9.05 -8.39
N ASP A 42 7.79 -10.14 -8.69
CA ASP A 42 8.19 -11.16 -9.66
C ASP A 42 6.98 -11.50 -10.55
N PRO A 43 6.96 -11.02 -11.81
CA PRO A 43 5.92 -11.36 -12.76
C PRO A 43 5.78 -12.85 -13.04
N GLY A 44 6.84 -13.65 -12.82
CA GLY A 44 6.81 -15.10 -13.01
C GLY A 44 6.00 -15.85 -11.95
N THR A 45 5.74 -15.22 -10.79
CA THR A 45 4.98 -15.79 -9.68
C THR A 45 3.71 -15.00 -9.35
N ASP A 46 3.29 -14.10 -10.24
CA ASP A 46 2.16 -13.18 -10.04
C ASP A 46 2.26 -12.37 -8.73
N ARG A 47 3.49 -12.10 -8.29
CA ARG A 47 3.79 -11.31 -7.09
C ARG A 47 4.10 -9.88 -7.53
N TYR A 48 3.31 -8.91 -7.07
CA TYR A 48 3.49 -7.52 -7.48
C TYR A 48 3.32 -6.50 -6.34
N PHE A 49 4.06 -5.40 -6.45
CA PHE A 49 3.92 -4.14 -5.71
C PHE A 49 4.00 -4.27 -4.17
N LYS A 50 4.94 -5.07 -3.69
CA LYS A 50 5.20 -5.24 -2.26
C LYS A 50 6.66 -5.60 -1.99
N THR A 51 7.09 -5.38 -0.76
CA THR A 51 8.43 -5.75 -0.29
C THR A 51 8.52 -7.23 0.05
N SER A 52 9.75 -7.74 0.27
CA SER A 52 9.99 -9.12 0.71
C SER A 52 9.30 -9.50 2.02
N ASN A 53 9.01 -8.52 2.88
CA ASN A 53 8.26 -8.69 4.13
C ASN A 53 6.73 -8.47 3.94
N ASN A 54 6.22 -8.49 2.70
CA ASN A 54 4.81 -8.30 2.34
C ASN A 54 4.22 -6.92 2.68
N LEU A 55 5.06 -5.88 2.84
CA LEU A 55 4.54 -4.52 2.98
C LEU A 55 4.10 -4.00 1.60
N PRO A 56 2.81 -3.63 1.40
CA PRO A 56 2.31 -3.19 0.10
C PRO A 56 2.64 -1.72 -0.19
N TRP A 57 2.82 -1.38 -1.48
CA TRP A 57 2.99 0.01 -1.90
C TRP A 57 1.69 0.83 -1.93
N ALA A 58 0.55 0.16 -2.06
CA ALA A 58 -0.76 0.80 -2.10
C ALA A 58 -1.79 0.00 -1.27
N ILE A 59 -2.76 0.72 -0.73
CA ILE A 59 -3.85 0.16 0.07
C ILE A 59 -5.19 0.69 -0.44
N HIS A 60 -6.23 -0.13 -0.34
CA HIS A 60 -7.60 0.26 -0.63
C HIS A 60 -8.42 0.17 0.65
N ILE A 61 -8.97 1.30 1.08
CA ILE A 61 -9.72 1.42 2.32
C ILE A 61 -11.19 1.69 1.96
N ALA A 62 -12.10 1.08 2.72
CA ALA A 62 -13.54 1.14 2.47
C ALA A 62 -14.22 2.45 2.92
N GLN A 63 -13.44 3.42 3.40
CA GLN A 63 -13.93 4.69 3.93
C GLN A 63 -13.03 5.86 3.53
N LEU A 64 -13.51 7.08 3.80
CA LEU A 64 -12.65 8.27 3.75
C LEU A 64 -11.46 8.08 4.69
N TRP A 65 -10.29 8.42 4.19
CA TRP A 65 -9.03 8.13 4.84
C TRP A 65 -8.40 9.41 5.38
N ASP A 66 -8.14 9.42 6.68
CA ASP A 66 -7.41 10.48 7.36
C ASP A 66 -5.91 10.21 7.27
N TYR A 67 -5.23 10.86 6.33
CA TYR A 67 -3.83 10.53 6.08
C TYR A 67 -2.89 11.03 7.18
N PRO A 68 -1.80 10.29 7.46
CA PRO A 68 -0.77 10.75 8.37
C PRO A 68 -0.17 12.08 7.92
N ILE A 69 0.32 12.87 8.89
CA ILE A 69 1.16 14.04 8.61
C ILE A 69 2.34 13.60 7.74
N GLU A 70 2.73 14.45 6.78
CA GLU A 70 3.87 14.17 5.90
C GLU A 70 5.13 13.78 6.70
N LEU A 71 5.89 12.79 6.21
CA LEU A 71 7.04 12.17 6.86
C LEU A 71 6.75 11.37 8.14
N LYS A 72 5.51 11.27 8.61
CA LYS A 72 5.13 10.33 9.68
C LYS A 72 4.86 8.96 9.09
N GLN A 73 5.45 7.94 9.71
CA GLN A 73 5.16 6.56 9.34
C GLN A 73 3.70 6.25 9.61
N ILE A 74 3.06 5.54 8.68
CA ILE A 74 1.69 5.05 8.85
C ILE A 74 1.54 4.20 10.12
N THR A 75 2.58 3.47 10.52
CA THR A 75 2.60 2.67 11.76
C THR A 75 2.60 3.51 13.03
N TRP A 76 2.95 4.79 12.95
CA TRP A 76 2.85 5.73 14.08
C TRP A 76 1.47 6.37 14.18
N ALA A 77 0.78 6.53 13.05
CA ALA A 77 -0.60 7.03 13.00
C ALA A 77 -1.63 5.92 13.23
N TYR A 78 -1.40 4.75 12.66
CA TYR A 78 -2.28 3.58 12.67
C TYR A 78 -1.56 2.40 13.33
N LEU A 79 -1.80 2.25 14.63
CA LEU A 79 -1.02 1.41 15.53
C LEU A 79 -1.17 -0.09 15.26
N LYS A 80 -2.20 -0.49 14.50
CA LYS A 80 -2.43 -1.88 14.08
C LYS A 80 -2.03 -2.17 12.63
N PHE A 81 -1.58 -1.16 11.89
CA PHE A 81 -1.30 -1.27 10.45
C PHE A 81 -0.24 -2.33 10.11
N ALA A 82 0.88 -2.35 10.85
CA ALA A 82 1.97 -3.28 10.54
C ALA A 82 1.51 -4.74 10.62
N ALA A 83 0.86 -5.12 11.73
CA ALA A 83 0.33 -6.47 11.92
C ALA A 83 -0.72 -6.83 10.86
N TRP A 84 -1.59 -5.89 10.48
CA TRP A 84 -2.52 -6.08 9.38
C TRP A 84 -1.79 -6.35 8.05
N ALA A 85 -0.81 -5.52 7.68
CA ALA A 85 -0.06 -5.62 6.42
C ALA A 85 0.74 -6.92 6.34
N GLU A 86 1.50 -7.26 7.39
CA GLU A 86 2.31 -8.47 7.47
C GLU A 86 1.47 -9.76 7.39
N SER A 87 0.21 -9.71 7.84
CA SER A 87 -0.73 -10.84 7.77
C SER A 87 -1.39 -11.05 6.41
N GLY A 88 -1.10 -10.20 5.41
CA GLY A 88 -1.84 -10.19 4.15
C GLY A 88 -3.28 -9.71 4.30
N GLY A 89 -3.55 -8.86 5.30
CA GLY A 89 -4.85 -8.25 5.54
C GLY A 89 -5.88 -9.13 6.27
N THR A 90 -5.42 -10.16 6.99
CA THR A 90 -6.30 -11.12 7.68
C THR A 90 -6.53 -10.81 9.16
N VAL A 91 -5.65 -10.03 9.80
CA VAL A 91 -5.81 -9.57 11.20
C VAL A 91 -6.00 -8.07 11.27
N HIS A 92 -6.64 -7.57 12.34
CA HIS A 92 -6.92 -6.14 12.55
C HIS A 92 -7.58 -5.49 11.33
N THR A 93 -8.63 -6.10 10.76
CA THR A 93 -9.29 -5.64 9.53
C THR A 93 -9.96 -4.26 9.64
N ASP A 94 -10.06 -3.75 10.86
CA ASP A 94 -10.58 -2.45 11.29
C ASP A 94 -9.48 -1.47 11.70
N TRP A 95 -8.20 -1.77 11.41
CA TRP A 95 -7.03 -1.00 11.85
C TRP A 95 -7.09 0.51 11.53
N TYR A 96 -7.87 0.89 10.52
CA TYR A 96 -8.05 2.26 10.04
C TYR A 96 -9.20 3.02 10.75
N ASP A 97 -10.02 2.33 11.54
CA ASP A 97 -11.17 2.90 12.23
C ASP A 97 -10.74 3.64 13.49
N SER A 98 -10.89 4.97 13.47
CA SER A 98 -10.56 5.85 14.59
C SER A 98 -11.55 5.76 15.76
N SER A 99 -12.73 5.16 15.55
CA SER A 99 -13.69 4.91 16.63
C SER A 99 -13.28 3.74 17.53
N VAL A 100 -12.37 2.88 17.08
CA VAL A 100 -11.83 1.76 17.84
C VAL A 100 -10.62 2.22 18.68
N PRO A 101 -10.70 2.18 20.02
CA PRO A 101 -9.60 2.63 20.88
C PRO A 101 -8.29 1.89 20.62
N GLY A 102 -7.22 2.66 20.39
CA GLY A 102 -5.89 2.11 20.16
C GLY A 102 -5.59 1.71 18.72
N ASN A 103 -6.49 1.99 17.77
CA ASN A 103 -6.19 1.83 16.34
C ASN A 103 -5.47 3.07 15.78
N VAL A 104 -5.92 4.27 16.15
CA VAL A 104 -5.41 5.53 15.57
C VAL A 104 -4.82 6.43 16.64
N ASN A 105 -3.64 6.99 16.37
CA ASN A 105 -3.05 8.09 17.12
C ASN A 105 -3.31 9.40 16.36
N ILE A 106 -4.29 10.17 16.85
CA ILE A 106 -4.75 11.40 16.19
C ILE A 106 -3.66 12.48 16.09
N ASP A 107 -2.66 12.48 16.97
CA ASP A 107 -1.56 13.46 16.94
C ASP A 107 -0.66 13.30 15.71
N ASN A 108 -0.74 12.15 15.02
CA ASN A 108 0.00 11.87 13.79
C ASN A 108 -0.88 11.99 12.53
N ILE A 109 -2.14 12.40 12.66
CA ILE A 109 -3.08 12.60 11.54
C ILE A 109 -3.01 14.05 11.07
N TYR A 110 -3.00 14.25 9.76
CA TYR A 110 -3.02 15.59 9.19
C TYR A 110 -4.36 16.30 9.45
N SER A 111 -4.28 17.54 9.93
CA SER A 111 -5.42 18.47 9.99
C SER A 111 -5.04 19.76 9.26
N PRO A 112 -5.87 20.25 8.33
CA PRO A 112 -5.65 21.51 7.63
C PRO A 112 -5.80 22.74 8.53
#